data_AF-A0A0C1JML8-F1
#
_entry.id   AF-A0A0C1JML8-F1
#
_cell.length_a   1.000
_cell.length_b   1.000
_cell.length_c   1.000
_cell.angle_alpha   90.00
_cell.angle_beta   90.00
_cell.angle_gamma   90.00
#
_symmetry.space_group_name_H-M   'P 1'
#
loop_
_entity.id
_entity.type
_entity.pdbx_description
1 polymer ?
#
loop_
_entity_poly.entity_id
_entity_poly.type
_entity_poly.pdbx_seq_one_letter_code
_entity_poly.pdbx_strand_id
1 'polypeptide(L)'
;MRSFFYKEIFIRSWWVIAFLLLCAILYESGLKKKNHDFLLLNKQLIILQNEKQKALQKQQDLKWQINSQSDLAWIELTLMKGLGLVPEGKKKVFFYPPDNQTH
;
A
#
# COMPACT_ATOMS: atom_id res chain seq x y z
N MET A 1 40.97 41.44 -39.03
CA MET A 1 41.16 40.37 -40.05
C MET A 1 40.63 38.98 -39.65
N ARG A 2 40.33 38.69 -38.37
CA ARG A 2 39.76 37.37 -37.97
C ARG A 2 38.27 37.18 -38.30
N SER A 3 37.46 38.24 -38.27
CA SER A 3 36.00 38.17 -38.47
C SER A 3 35.55 37.79 -39.89
N PHE A 4 36.35 38.09 -40.93
CA PHE A 4 36.03 37.70 -42.31
C PHE A 4 36.12 36.19 -42.51
N PHE A 5 37.14 35.53 -41.94
CA PHE A 5 37.25 34.08 -41.98
C PHE A 5 36.10 33.38 -41.25
N TYR A 6 35.63 33.95 -40.13
CA TYR A 6 34.45 33.43 -39.44
C TYR A 6 33.20 33.51 -40.32
N LYS A 7 32.98 34.57 -41.11
CA LYS A 7 31.79 34.68 -41.97
C LYS A 7 31.70 33.61 -43.05
N GLU A 8 32.79 33.30 -43.74
CA GLU A 8 32.77 32.28 -44.81
C GLU A 8 32.63 30.86 -44.25
N ILE A 9 33.31 30.56 -43.16
CA ILE A 9 33.15 29.29 -42.43
C ILE A 9 31.76 29.20 -41.79
N PHE A 10 31.20 30.30 -41.28
CA PHE A 10 29.84 30.31 -40.78
C PHE A 10 28.84 30.05 -41.89
N ILE A 11 28.93 30.69 -43.05
CA ILE A 11 27.94 30.47 -44.14
C ILE A 11 27.98 29.03 -44.68
N ARG A 12 29.17 28.45 -44.81
CA ARG A 12 29.34 27.08 -45.31
C ARG A 12 29.03 26.01 -44.25
N SER A 13 29.29 26.29 -42.97
CA SER A 13 29.11 25.37 -41.85
C SER A 13 27.84 25.65 -41.02
N TRP A 14 27.05 26.68 -41.37
CA TRP A 14 25.83 27.08 -40.66
C TRP A 14 24.85 25.91 -40.57
N TRP A 15 24.73 25.16 -41.66
CA TRP A 15 23.89 23.97 -41.73
C TRP A 15 24.35 22.86 -40.78
N VAL A 16 25.66 22.70 -40.58
CA VAL A 16 26.21 21.72 -39.63
C VAL A 16 25.91 22.16 -38.20
N ILE A 17 26.15 23.42 -37.86
CA ILE A 17 25.80 23.98 -36.54
C ILE A 17 24.30 23.82 -36.28
N ALA A 18 23.45 24.17 -37.25
CA ALA A 18 22.00 24.04 -37.13
C ALA A 18 21.58 22.57 -36.93
N PHE A 19 22.18 21.64 -37.68
CA PHE A 19 21.91 20.21 -37.53
C PHE A 19 22.35 19.68 -36.16
N LEU A 20 23.52 20.11 -35.68
CA LEU A 20 24.05 19.72 -34.36
C LEU A 20 23.17 20.25 -33.23
N LEU A 21 22.70 21.50 -33.33
CA LEU A 21 21.74 22.10 -32.41
C LEU A 21 20.41 21.37 -32.43
N LEU A 22 19.92 21.01 -33.62
CA LEU A 22 18.67 20.27 -33.78
C LEU A 22 18.79 18.86 -33.17
N CYS A 23 19.92 18.18 -33.37
CA CYS A 23 20.23 16.91 -32.71
C CYS A 23 20.26 17.04 -31.18
N ALA A 24 20.90 18.09 -30.65
CA ALA A 24 20.95 18.35 -29.20
C ALA A 24 19.56 18.63 -28.62
N ILE A 25 18.73 19.43 -29.32
CA ILE A 25 17.36 19.73 -28.91
C ILE A 25 16.49 18.47 -28.93
N LEU A 26 16.61 17.63 -29.97
CA LEU A 26 15.88 16.36 -30.05
C LEU A 26 16.31 15.39 -28.95
N TYR A 27 17.60 15.32 -28.65
CA TYR A 27 18.13 14.50 -27.57
C TYR A 27 17.57 14.95 -26.20
N GLU A 28 17.65 16.25 -25.90
CA GLU A 28 17.08 16.81 -24.67
C GLU A 28 15.57 16.60 -24.58
N SER A 29 14.85 16.86 -25.67
CA SER A 29 13.39 16.72 -25.71
C SER A 29 12.96 15.27 -25.54
N GLY A 30 13.71 14.33 -26.14
CA GLY A 30 13.52 12.89 -25.96
C GLY A 30 13.72 12.45 -24.51
N LEU A 31 14.77 12.95 -23.85
CA LEU A 31 15.05 12.65 -22.44
C LEU A 31 13.98 13.21 -21.49
N LYS A 32 13.56 14.47 -21.70
CA LYS A 32 12.55 15.13 -20.87
C LYS A 32 11.19 14.42 -20.93
N LYS A 33 10.78 13.95 -22.11
CA LYS A 33 9.51 13.23 -22.28
C LYS A 33 9.47 11.90 -21.51
N LYS A 34 10.58 11.15 -21.53
CA LYS A 34 10.70 9.87 -20.81
C LYS A 34 10.64 10.03 -19.30
N ASN A 35 11.19 11.13 -18.78
CA ASN A 35 11.20 11.38 -17.34
C ASN A 35 9.79 11.62 -16.78
N HIS A 36 8.92 12.33 -17.52
CA HIS A 36 7.55 12.58 -17.08
C HIS A 36 6.71 11.30 -17.00
N ASP A 37 6.76 10.47 -18.04
CA ASP A 37 6.04 9.20 -18.07
C ASP A 37 6.55 8.26 -16.96
N PHE A 38 7.87 8.22 -16.77
CA PHE A 38 8.48 7.43 -15.70
C PHE A 38 8.05 7.91 -14.31
N LEU A 39 8.01 9.22 -14.06
CA LEU A 39 7.56 9.78 -12.80
C LEU A 39 6.08 9.48 -12.53
N LEU A 40 5.22 9.52 -13.55
CA LEU A 40 3.80 9.20 -13.40
C LEU A 40 3.60 7.72 -13.05
N LEU A 41 4.27 6.81 -13.79
CA LEU A 41 4.21 5.38 -13.52
C LEU A 41 4.75 5.04 -12.13
N ASN A 42 5.85 5.68 -11.72
CA ASN A 42 6.47 5.42 -10.43
C ASN A 42 5.58 5.89 -9.28
N LYS A 43 4.90 7.04 -9.43
CA LYS A 43 3.88 7.49 -8.47
C LYS A 43 2.73 6.48 -8.34
N GLN A 44 2.22 5.97 -9.46
CA GLN A 44 1.15 4.97 -9.44
C GLN A 44 1.59 3.66 -8.78
N LEU A 45 2.82 3.21 -9.04
CA LEU A 45 3.39 2.03 -8.39
C LEU A 45 3.51 2.21 -6.88
N ILE A 46 4.00 3.36 -6.41
CA ILE A 46 4.14 3.65 -4.98
C ILE A 46 2.76 3.63 -4.29
N ILE A 47 1.74 4.24 -4.92
CA ILE A 47 0.38 4.24 -4.38
C ILE A 47 -0.14 2.80 -4.28
N LEU A 48 -0.02 2.02 -5.35
CA LEU A 48 -0.51 0.64 -5.40
C LEU A 48 0.22 -0.28 -4.41
N GLN A 49 1.54 -0.10 -4.24
CA GLN A 49 2.32 -0.83 -3.26
C GLN A 49 1.87 -0.51 -1.82
N ASN A 50 1.58 0.75 -1.54
CA ASN A 50 1.11 1.18 -0.23
C ASN A 50 -0.30 0.64 0.07
N GLU A 51 -1.21 0.66 -0.92
CA GLU A 51 -2.53 0.03 -0.80
C GLU A 51 -2.44 -1.48 -0.56
N LYS A 52 -1.56 -2.17 -1.30
CA LYS A 52 -1.28 -3.59 -1.08
C LYS A 52 -0.78 -3.86 0.34
N GLN A 53 0.14 -3.03 0.84
CA GLN A 53 0.67 -3.19 2.19
C GLN A 53 -0.41 -2.99 3.26
N LYS A 54 -1.27 -1.97 3.12
CA LYS A 54 -2.40 -1.74 4.02
C LYS A 54 -3.39 -2.91 4.00
N ALA A 55 -3.69 -3.45 2.83
CA ALA A 55 -4.57 -4.61 2.69
C ALA A 55 -3.97 -5.85 3.37
N LEU A 56 -2.67 -6.09 3.23
CA LEU A 56 -1.96 -7.18 3.90
C LEU A 56 -1.94 -7.01 5.42
N GLN A 57 -1.69 -5.80 5.92
CA GLN A 57 -1.77 -5.52 7.36
C GLN A 57 -3.17 -5.80 7.90
N LYS A 58 -4.22 -5.33 7.20
CA LYS A 58 -5.60 -5.61 7.58
C LYS A 58 -5.93 -7.10 7.59
N GLN A 59 -5.42 -7.85 6.61
CA GLN A 59 -5.57 -9.30 6.57
C GLN A 59 -4.88 -9.97 7.76
N GLN A 60 -3.68 -9.53 8.12
CA GLN A 60 -2.95 -10.03 9.29
C GLN A 60 -3.73 -9.72 10.56
N ASP A 61 -4.18 -8.48 10.77
CA ASP A 61 -4.96 -8.09 11.95
C ASP A 61 -6.25 -8.90 12.09
N LEU A 62 -6.95 -9.15 10.98
CA LEU A 62 -8.14 -10.01 10.97
C LEU A 62 -7.78 -11.46 11.32
N LYS A 63 -6.66 -11.97 10.81
CA LYS A 63 -6.16 -13.31 11.16
C LYS A 63 -5.79 -13.39 12.64
N TRP A 64 -5.18 -12.35 13.19
CA TRP A 64 -4.87 -12.27 14.62
C TRP A 64 -6.15 -12.24 15.47
N GLN A 65 -7.16 -11.47 15.06
CA GLN A 65 -8.48 -11.44 15.73
C GLN A 65 -9.20 -12.79 15.64
N ILE A 66 -9.16 -13.45 14.50
CA ILE A 66 -9.72 -14.80 14.36
C ILE A 66 -8.96 -15.76 15.26
N ASN A 67 -7.63 -15.70 15.28
CA ASN A 67 -6.82 -16.57 16.13
C ASN A 67 -7.11 -16.35 17.62
N SER A 68 -7.30 -15.10 18.07
CA SER A 68 -7.68 -14.81 19.46
C SER A 68 -9.14 -15.17 19.78
N GLN A 69 -10.04 -15.12 18.80
CA GLN A 69 -11.44 -15.56 18.93
C GLN A 69 -11.62 -17.08 18.70
N SER A 70 -10.64 -17.76 18.13
CA SER A 70 -10.64 -19.22 17.97
C SER A 70 -10.05 -19.93 19.20
N ASP A 71 -9.59 -19.16 20.18
CA ASP A 71 -9.18 -19.69 21.46
C ASP A 71 -10.38 -20.40 22.10
N LEU A 72 -10.18 -21.61 22.60
CA LEU A 72 -11.23 -22.56 23.01
C LEU A 72 -12.28 -21.91 23.93
N ALA A 73 -11.85 -20.96 24.76
CA ALA A 73 -12.68 -20.18 25.67
C ALA A 73 -13.75 -19.31 24.98
N TRP A 74 -13.51 -18.78 23.78
CA TRP A 74 -14.48 -17.95 23.06
C TRP A 74 -15.55 -18.79 22.35
N ILE A 75 -15.17 -19.98 21.85
CA ILE A 75 -16.11 -20.99 21.35
C ILE A 75 -17.02 -21.45 22.49
N GLU A 76 -16.45 -21.74 23.67
CA GLU A 76 -17.22 -22.08 24.87
C GLU A 76 -18.18 -20.96 25.29
N LEU A 77 -17.73 -19.69 25.29
CA LEU A 77 -18.55 -18.53 25.62
C LEU A 77 -19.69 -18.30 24.61
N THR A 78 -19.41 -18.52 23.32
CA THR A 78 -20.39 -18.34 22.25
C THR A 78 -21.40 -19.49 22.23
N LEU A 79 -20.97 -20.73 22.50
CA LEU A 79 -21.86 -21.86 22.74
C LEU A 79 -22.77 -21.62 23.96
N MET A 80 -22.20 -21.18 25.08
CA MET A 80 -22.97 -20.88 26.30
C MET A 80 -24.00 -19.75 26.09
N LYS A 81 -23.64 -18.69 25.35
CA LYS A 81 -24.54 -17.54 25.10
C LYS A 81 -25.56 -17.78 23.99
N GLY A 82 -25.20 -18.49 22.92
CA GLY A 82 -26.04 -18.68 21.73
C GLY A 82 -26.96 -19.90 21.82
N LEU A 83 -26.52 -20.97 22.47
CA LEU A 83 -27.28 -22.22 22.58
C LEU A 83 -27.81 -22.48 24.00
N GLY A 84 -27.39 -21.70 25.01
CA GLY A 84 -27.78 -21.90 26.41
C GLY A 84 -27.29 -23.22 27.03
N LEU A 85 -26.44 -23.95 26.32
CA LEU A 85 -25.94 -25.26 26.71
C LEU A 85 -24.58 -25.13 27.39
N VAL A 86 -24.47 -25.75 28.56
CA VAL A 86 -23.22 -25.91 29.33
C VAL A 86 -22.45 -27.09 28.72
N PRO A 87 -21.13 -26.96 28.47
CA PRO A 87 -20.34 -28.07 27.92
C PRO A 87 -20.35 -29.27 28.88
N GLU A 88 -20.39 -30.48 28.30
CA GLU A 88 -20.47 -31.72 29.05
C GLU A 88 -19.28 -31.86 30.01
N GLY A 89 -19.58 -31.95 31.32
CA GLY A 89 -18.60 -32.16 32.38
C GLY A 89 -18.55 -31.11 33.48
N LYS A 90 -19.26 -29.96 33.38
CA LYS A 90 -19.33 -28.97 34.47
C LYS A 90 -20.76 -28.75 34.96
N LYS A 91 -21.03 -29.11 36.22
CA LYS A 91 -22.34 -28.98 36.87
C LYS A 91 -22.57 -27.53 37.32
N LYS A 92 -23.64 -26.90 36.85
CA LYS A 92 -24.07 -25.57 37.29
C LYS A 92 -24.54 -25.65 38.74
N VAL A 93 -23.77 -25.11 39.69
CA VAL A 93 -24.18 -24.99 41.10
C VAL A 93 -24.87 -23.65 41.28
N PHE A 94 -26.19 -23.69 41.50
CA PHE A 94 -26.94 -22.55 41.99
C PHE A 94 -26.84 -22.52 43.51
N PHE A 95 -26.22 -21.48 44.06
CA PHE A 95 -26.32 -21.17 45.49
C PHE A 95 -27.57 -20.32 45.69
N TYR A 96 -28.60 -20.90 46.30
CA TYR A 96 -29.71 -20.11 46.83
C TYR A 96 -29.24 -19.46 48.14
N PRO A 97 -29.48 -18.16 48.35
CA PRO A 97 -29.27 -17.55 49.65
C PRO A 97 -30.19 -18.23 50.67
N PRO A 98 -29.72 -18.46 51.92
CA PRO A 98 -30.54 -19.12 52.93
C PRO A 98 -31.78 -18.26 53.20
N ASP A 99 -32.95 -18.84 52.96
CA ASP A 99 -34.22 -18.24 53.32
C ASP A 99 -34.23 -17.98 54.83
N ASN A 100 -34.46 -16.71 55.20
CA ASN A 100 -34.60 -16.26 56.56
C ASN A 100 -35.72 -17.05 57.23
N GLN A 101 -35.36 -17.97 58.13
CA GLN A 101 -36.30 -18.66 59.01
C GLN A 101 -36.96 -17.63 59.93
N THR A 102 -38.16 -17.19 59.57
CA THR A 102 -39.11 -16.60 60.52
C THR A 102 -40.23 -17.58 60.77
N HIS A 103 -40.38 -17.88 62.07
CA HIS A 103 -41.50 -18.45 62.80
C HIS A 103 -41.49 -19.96 63.11
#